data_AF-A0A239LZ56-F1
#
_entry.id   AF-A0A239LZ56-F1
#
_cell.length_a   1.000
_cell.length_b   1.000
_cell.length_c   1.000
_cell.angle_alpha   90.00
_cell.angle_beta   90.00
_cell.angle_gamma   90.00
#
_symmetry.space_group_name_H-M   'P 1'
#
loop_
_entity.id
_entity.type
_entity.pdbx_description
1 polymer ?
#
loop_
_entity_poly.entity_id
_entity_poly.type
_entity_poly.pdbx_seq_one_letter_code
_entity_poly.pdbx_strand_id
1 'polypeptide(L)'
;MQLILLERDMVIAEDIAEIVRSVFDLPHVMIVASVDAACAALEAADSAWDAVMLHGTSEEIGNERLRGLLTGKGLPAIVTGAGERIDLPPGWTRLPIPFTTDDLTTLLQRILPHRPTA
;
A
#
# COMPACT_ATOMS: atom_id res chain seq x y z
N MET A 1 -8.32 1.30 10.67
CA MET A 1 -7.70 1.65 9.38
C MET A 1 -7.36 0.34 8.65
N GLN A 2 -7.55 0.29 7.34
CA GLN A 2 -7.45 -0.91 6.51
C GLN A 2 -6.45 -0.69 5.38
N LEU A 3 -5.50 -1.62 5.21
CA LEU A 3 -4.46 -1.54 4.19
C LEU A 3 -4.46 -2.79 3.31
N ILE A 4 -4.38 -2.59 2.00
CA ILE A 4 -4.05 -3.68 1.08
C ILE A 4 -2.54 -3.70 0.91
N LEU A 5 -1.93 -4.87 1.07
CA LEU A 5 -0.53 -5.13 0.75
C LEU A 5 -0.47 -6.03 -0.49
N LEU A 6 -0.08 -5.45 -1.62
CA LEU A 6 0.20 -6.16 -2.86
C LEU A 6 1.68 -6.57 -2.87
N GLU A 7 1.94 -7.83 -2.57
CA GLU A 7 3.29 -8.39 -2.56
C GLU A 7 3.22 -9.87 -3.00
N ARG A 8 4.02 -10.23 -3.99
CA ARG A 8 4.05 -11.59 -4.55
C ARG A 8 4.81 -12.53 -3.63
N ASP A 9 5.83 -12.03 -2.94
CA ASP A 9 6.60 -12.80 -1.97
C ASP A 9 5.87 -12.81 -0.62
N MET A 10 5.21 -13.92 -0.30
CA MET A 10 4.44 -14.05 0.94
C MET A 10 5.28 -13.91 2.21
N VAL A 11 6.58 -14.18 2.16
CA VAL A 11 7.46 -14.00 3.33
C VAL A 11 7.66 -12.51 3.58
N ILE A 12 8.02 -11.76 2.54
CA ILE A 12 8.14 -10.29 2.62
C ILE A 12 6.79 -9.65 3.00
N ALA A 13 5.70 -10.17 2.44
CA ALA A 13 4.36 -9.66 2.70
C ALA A 13 3.98 -9.80 4.18
N GLU A 14 4.20 -10.96 4.78
CA GLU A 14 3.88 -11.17 6.21
C GLU A 14 4.80 -10.35 7.12
N ASP A 15 6.10 -10.24 6.82
CA ASP A 15 7.02 -9.40 7.58
C ASP A 15 6.57 -7.93 7.60
N ILE A 16 6.20 -7.39 6.43
CA ILE A 16 5.67 -6.02 6.33
C ILE A 16 4.33 -5.91 7.07
N ALA A 17 3.42 -6.88 6.91
CA ALA A 17 2.14 -6.86 7.57
C ALA A 17 2.27 -6.92 9.09
N GLU A 18 3.22 -7.68 9.63
CA GLU A 18 3.52 -7.73 11.07
C GLU A 18 4.00 -6.37 11.57
N ILE A 19 4.92 -5.72 10.86
CA ILE A 19 5.39 -4.38 11.20
C ILE A 19 4.21 -3.39 11.22
N VAL A 20 3.39 -3.39 10.17
CA VAL A 20 2.24 -2.49 10.04
C VAL A 20 1.22 -2.72 11.16
N ARG A 21 0.91 -3.99 11.48
CA ARG A 21 0.01 -4.36 12.58
C ARG A 21 0.56 -3.89 13.93
N SER A 22 1.86 -4.10 14.19
CA SER A 22 2.51 -3.79 15.47
C SER A 22 2.63 -2.29 15.72
N VAL A 23 3.02 -1.51 14.71
CA VAL A 23 3.31 -0.08 14.87
C VAL A 23 2.05 0.76 15.00
N PHE A 24 1.01 0.42 14.24
CA PHE A 24 -0.17 1.27 14.09
C PHE A 24 -1.41 0.74 14.80
N ASP A 25 -1.28 -0.35 15.55
CA ASP A 25 -2.41 -1.10 16.12
C ASP A 25 -3.49 -1.36 15.05
N LEU A 26 -3.04 -1.77 13.86
CA LEU A 26 -3.90 -1.99 12.70
C LEU A 26 -4.26 -3.47 12.60
N PRO A 27 -5.47 -3.87 13.02
CA PRO A 27 -5.88 -5.26 12.90
C PRO A 27 -6.14 -5.70 11.45
N HIS A 28 -6.25 -4.78 10.48
CA HIS A 28 -6.78 -5.07 9.15
C HIS A 28 -5.78 -4.76 8.02
N VAL A 29 -4.80 -5.66 7.86
CA VAL A 29 -3.95 -5.73 6.66
C VAL A 29 -4.39 -6.93 5.82
N MET A 30 -4.78 -6.68 4.57
CA MET A 30 -5.10 -7.71 3.59
C MET A 30 -3.93 -7.90 2.64
N ILE A 31 -3.34 -9.09 2.64
CA ILE A 31 -2.26 -9.46 1.73
C ILE A 31 -2.86 -10.05 0.45
N VAL A 32 -2.42 -9.55 -0.69
CA VAL A 32 -2.79 -10.04 -2.02
C VAL A 32 -1.53 -10.22 -2.87
N ALA A 33 -1.50 -11.28 -3.67
CA ALA A 33 -0.34 -11.61 -4.50
C ALA A 33 -0.47 -11.16 -5.97
N SER A 34 -1.54 -10.45 -6.33
CA SER A 34 -1.76 -10.00 -7.71
C SER A 34 -2.55 -8.70 -7.81
N VAL A 35 -2.29 -7.94 -8.88
CA VAL A 35 -3.02 -6.70 -9.17
C VAL A 35 -4.51 -6.95 -9.32
N ASP A 36 -4.91 -8.07 -9.92
CA ASP A 36 -6.33 -8.42 -10.07
C ASP A 36 -7.02 -8.63 -8.71
N ALA A 37 -6.34 -9.29 -7.77
CA ALA A 37 -6.86 -9.47 -6.42
C ALA A 37 -6.95 -8.12 -5.67
N ALA A 38 -5.95 -7.25 -5.82
CA ALA A 38 -5.99 -5.89 -5.28
C ALA A 38 -7.16 -5.09 -5.86
N CYS A 39 -7.37 -5.13 -7.19
CA CYS A 39 -8.46 -4.44 -7.85
C CYS A 39 -9.83 -4.98 -7.38
N ALA A 40 -9.99 -6.30 -7.27
CA ALA A 40 -11.22 -6.90 -6.76
C ALA A 40 -11.53 -6.45 -5.32
N ALA A 41 -10.51 -6.38 -4.46
CA ALA A 41 -10.66 -5.89 -3.09
C ALA A 41 -11.04 -4.41 -3.04
N LEU A 42 -10.51 -3.57 -3.95
CA LEU A 42 -10.85 -2.16 -4.07
C LEU A 42 -12.27 -1.94 -4.59
N GLU A 43 -12.76 -2.80 -5.49
CA GLU A 43 -14.08 -2.70 -6.12
C GLU A 43 -15.21 -3.18 -5.21
N ALA A 44 -14.92 -3.95 -4.16
CA ALA A 44 -15.91 -4.43 -3.21
C ALA A 44 -16.72 -3.26 -2.61
N ALA A 45 -18.06 -3.37 -2.65
CA ALA A 45 -19.00 -2.27 -2.44
C ALA A 45 -18.97 -1.63 -1.03
N ASP A 46 -18.39 -2.32 -0.04
CA ASP A 46 -18.26 -1.85 1.35
C ASP A 46 -16.79 -1.67 1.78
N SER A 47 -15.87 -1.61 0.82
CA SER A 47 -14.45 -1.51 1.13
C SER A 47 -14.07 -0.11 1.64
N ALA A 48 -13.65 -0.04 2.90
CA ALA A 48 -13.08 1.16 3.52
C ALA A 48 -11.56 1.01 3.66
N TRP A 49 -10.88 0.88 2.53
CA TRP A 49 -9.43 0.92 2.45
C TRP A 49 -8.94 2.34 2.68
N ASP A 50 -7.83 2.49 3.42
CA ASP A 50 -7.21 3.79 3.68
C ASP A 50 -5.97 4.00 2.81
N ALA A 51 -5.27 2.93 2.45
CA ALA A 51 -4.12 2.96 1.55
C ALA A 51 -3.90 1.60 0.87
N VAL A 52 -3.10 1.63 -0.19
CA VAL A 52 -2.51 0.43 -0.79
C VAL A 52 -1.00 0.52 -0.72
N MET A 53 -0.35 -0.53 -0.24
CA MET A 53 1.08 -0.72 -0.32
C MET A 53 1.36 -1.77 -1.39
N LEU A 54 2.32 -1.53 -2.28
CA LEU A 54 2.64 -2.44 -3.38
C LEU A 54 4.13 -2.51 -3.65
N HIS A 55 4.58 -3.67 -4.14
CA HIS A 55 5.94 -3.88 -4.59
C HIS A 55 6.15 -3.30 -5.99
N GLY A 56 6.75 -2.11 -6.07
CA GLY A 56 6.95 -1.27 -7.24
C GLY A 56 7.70 -1.89 -8.42
N THR A 57 7.08 -2.85 -9.09
CA THR A 57 7.45 -3.34 -10.42
C THR A 57 6.82 -2.45 -11.50
N SER A 58 7.44 -2.43 -12.68
CA SER A 58 6.88 -1.72 -13.85
C SER A 58 5.46 -2.18 -14.21
N GLU A 59 5.14 -3.45 -13.96
CA GLU A 59 3.82 -4.03 -14.23
C GLU A 59 2.74 -3.45 -13.30
N GLU A 60 3.01 -3.42 -11.99
CA GLU A 60 2.06 -2.95 -11.00
C GLU A 60 1.83 -1.44 -11.09
N ILE A 61 2.91 -0.67 -11.24
CA ILE A 61 2.85 0.79 -11.37
C ILE A 61 2.21 1.18 -12.72
N GLY A 62 2.43 0.39 -13.78
CA GLY A 62 1.89 0.63 -15.11
C GLY A 62 0.42 0.26 -15.28
N ASN A 63 -0.19 -0.47 -14.33
CA ASN A 63 -1.53 -1.01 -14.49
C ASN A 63 -2.61 0.09 -14.44
N GLU A 64 -3.26 0.34 -15.58
CA GLU A 64 -4.26 1.42 -15.72
C GLU A 64 -5.50 1.21 -14.84
N ARG A 65 -5.94 -0.04 -14.65
CA ARG A 65 -7.10 -0.36 -13.80
C ARG A 65 -6.81 -0.03 -12.34
N LEU A 66 -5.69 -0.51 -11.81
CA LEU A 66 -5.27 -0.23 -10.43
C LEU A 66 -5.14 1.28 -10.21
N ARG A 67 -4.48 1.98 -11.14
CA ARG A 67 -4.33 3.45 -11.08
C ARG A 67 -5.66 4.17 -11.12
N GLY A 68 -6.57 3.76 -12.00
CA GLY A 68 -7.91 4.33 -12.12
C GLY A 68 -8.71 4.17 -10.83
N LEU A 69 -8.65 3.00 -10.20
CA LEU A 69 -9.33 2.73 -8.93
C LEU A 69 -8.77 3.56 -7.78
N LEU A 70 -7.44 3.62 -7.63
CA LEU A 70 -6.79 4.40 -6.58
C LEU A 70 -7.06 5.89 -6.74
N THR A 71 -6.96 6.41 -7.97
CA THR A 71 -7.26 7.82 -8.27
C THR A 71 -8.73 8.14 -8.05
N GLY A 72 -9.63 7.30 -8.56
CA GLY A 72 -11.08 7.50 -8.44
C GLY A 72 -11.59 7.47 -7.00
N LYS A 73 -10.91 6.71 -6.13
CA LYS A 73 -11.21 6.65 -4.69
C LYS A 73 -10.39 7.65 -3.85
N GLY A 74 -9.43 8.36 -4.46
CA GLY A 74 -8.51 9.24 -3.73
C GLY A 74 -7.62 8.50 -2.74
N LEU A 75 -7.34 7.22 -2.98
CA LEU A 75 -6.54 6.38 -2.10
C LEU A 75 -5.05 6.60 -2.33
N PRO A 76 -4.27 6.90 -1.29
CA PRO A 76 -2.84 6.97 -1.39
C PRO A 76 -2.24 5.59 -1.64
N ALA A 77 -1.17 5.56 -2.42
CA ALA A 77 -0.39 4.35 -2.69
C ALA A 77 1.03 4.50 -2.16
N ILE A 78 1.55 3.46 -1.51
CA ILE A 78 2.93 3.33 -1.04
C ILE A 78 3.62 2.29 -1.92
N VAL A 79 4.68 2.69 -2.58
CA VAL A 79 5.43 1.84 -3.51
C VAL A 79 6.74 1.46 -2.87
N THR A 80 6.89 0.20 -2.46
CA THR A 80 8.18 -0.36 -2.03
C THR A 80 9.00 -0.75 -3.24
N GLY A 81 10.29 -0.42 -3.28
CA GLY A 81 11.08 -0.85 -4.44
C GLY A 81 12.50 -0.31 -4.46
N ALA A 82 13.38 -1.05 -5.13
CA ALA A 82 14.79 -0.71 -5.28
C ALA A 82 15.01 0.17 -6.51
N GLY A 83 15.26 1.47 -6.29
CA GLY A 83 16.15 2.29 -7.12
C GLY A 83 15.80 2.58 -8.58
N GLU A 84 14.82 1.93 -9.20
CA GLU A 84 14.47 2.24 -10.59
C GLU A 84 13.77 3.60 -10.69
N ARG A 85 14.20 4.41 -11.67
CA ARG A 85 13.58 5.69 -12.02
C ARG A 85 12.23 5.42 -12.69
N ILE A 86 11.27 4.89 -11.95
CA ILE A 86 9.88 4.80 -12.38
C ILE A 86 9.20 6.08 -11.93
N ASP A 87 8.60 6.81 -12.86
CA ASP A 87 7.79 7.98 -12.50
C ASP A 87 6.52 7.49 -11.81
N LEU A 88 6.34 7.91 -10.55
CA LEU A 88 5.16 7.54 -9.80
C LEU A 88 3.96 8.41 -10.19
N PRO A 89 2.75 7.84 -10.27
CA PRO A 89 1.54 8.62 -10.45
C PRO A 89 1.37 9.67 -9.33
N PRO A 90 0.67 10.78 -9.58
CA PRO A 90 0.34 11.75 -8.54
C PRO A 90 -0.39 11.09 -7.36
N GLY A 91 -0.01 11.47 -6.13
CA GLY A 91 -0.57 10.90 -4.89
C GLY A 91 0.07 9.57 -4.45
N TRP A 92 0.97 9.00 -5.25
CA TRP A 92 1.74 7.81 -4.88
C TRP A 92 3.06 8.22 -4.24
N THR A 93 3.51 7.45 -3.25
CA THR A 93 4.70 7.75 -2.46
C THR A 93 5.67 6.58 -2.49
N ARG A 94 6.95 6.86 -2.68
CA ARG A 94 8.00 5.84 -2.67
C ARG A 94 8.47 5.54 -1.25
N LEU A 95 8.65 4.25 -0.94
CA LEU A 95 9.43 3.74 0.18
C LEU A 95 10.63 2.95 -0.39
N PRO A 96 11.82 3.55 -0.46
CA PRO A 96 12.98 2.88 -1.06
C PRO A 96 13.41 1.66 -0.23
N ILE A 97 13.80 0.57 -0.90
CA ILE A 97 14.41 -0.60 -0.25
C ILE A 97 15.95 -0.46 -0.28
N PRO A 98 16.68 -0.79 0.80
CA PRO A 98 16.16 -1.24 2.09
C PRO A 98 15.53 -0.09 2.89
N PHE A 99 14.48 -0.41 3.66
CA PHE A 99 13.87 0.49 4.63
C PHE A 99 13.85 -0.15 6.01
N THR A 100 13.78 0.68 7.04
CA THR A 100 13.60 0.27 8.44
C THR A 100 12.13 0.35 8.85
N THR A 101 11.79 -0.27 9.97
CA THR A 101 10.48 -0.08 10.61
C THR A 101 10.14 1.39 10.84
N ASP A 102 11.12 2.21 11.24
CA ASP A 102 10.92 3.65 11.49
C ASP A 102 10.61 4.42 10.20
N ASP A 103 11.23 4.04 9.07
CA ASP A 103 10.96 4.64 7.76
C ASP A 103 9.51 4.37 7.34
N LEU A 104 9.06 3.12 7.44
CA LEU A 104 7.69 2.72 7.14
C LEU A 104 6.69 3.41 8.09
N THR A 105 7.03 3.51 9.37
CA THR A 105 6.22 4.19 10.38
C THR A 105 6.04 5.67 10.06
N THR A 106 7.15 6.38 9.84
CA THR A 106 7.14 7.80 9.51
C THR A 106 6.33 8.07 8.24
N LEU A 107 6.47 7.18 7.25
CA LEU A 107 5.76 7.29 5.99
C LEU A 107 4.25 7.14 6.15
N LEU A 108 3.82 6.07 6.83
CA LEU A 108 2.41 5.79 7.05
C LEU A 108 1.75 6.87 7.91
N GLN A 109 2.40 7.39 8.95
CA GLN A 109 1.88 8.52 9.75
C GLN A 109 1.66 9.79 8.91
N ARG A 110 2.52 10.04 7.91
CA ARG A 110 2.40 11.19 7.02
C ARG A 110 1.26 11.04 6.02
N ILE A 111 1.08 9.84 5.48
CA ILE A 111 0.12 9.55 4.41
C ILE A 111 -1.29 9.32 4.98
N LEU A 112 -1.35 8.73 6.17
CA LEU A 112 -2.56 8.38 6.89
C LEU A 112 -2.60 9.17 8.20
N PRO A 113 -2.76 10.51 8.14
CA PRO A 113 -2.85 11.30 9.36
C PRO A 113 -4.00 10.75 10.18
N HIS A 114 -3.70 10.35 11.43
CA HIS A 114 -4.68 9.78 12.34
C HIS A 114 -5.99 10.54 12.21
N ARG A 115 -7.07 9.87 11.77
CA ARG A 115 -8.40 10.34 12.12
C ARG A 115 -8.39 10.36 13.65
N PRO A 116 -8.53 11.52 14.30
CA PRO A 116 -8.74 11.51 15.74
C PRO A 116 -9.95 10.61 15.97
N THR A 117 -9.76 9.58 16.77
CA THR A 117 -10.85 8.82 17.35
C THR A 117 -11.75 9.83 18.04
N ALA A 118 -12.91 10.09 17.42
CA ALA A 118 -13.99 10.82 18.06
C ALA A 118 -14.61 9.95 19.16
#